data_AF-A0A943G8X4-F1
#
_entry.id   AF-A0A943G8X4-F1
#
_cell.length_a   1.000
_cell.length_b   1.000
_cell.length_c   1.000
_cell.angle_alpha   90.00
_cell.angle_beta   90.00
_cell.angle_gamma   90.00
#
_symmetry.space_group_name_H-M   'P 1'
#
loop_
_entity.id
_entity.type
_entity.pdbx_description
1 polymer ?
#
loop_
_entity_poly.entity_id
_entity_poly.type
_entity_poly.pdbx_seq_one_letter_code
_entity_poly.pdbx_strand_id
1 'polypeptide(L)'
;RADAIAAVGNPVALDTYTQAGNLLAGADPEYLALVVYMPETVGNEANYRGQTAPKIELGVNLVATQDTVESDSFDNQYDVSAAITTESALKDALENGGSIMLFDNIVLTQDVNITKDVTVDLNGNTLSIDTLELNAGNATFTNGTIVTEDNFDKIDIRPGADVPVTLQISDVKFVNERDHGNAVGSGVGNLTDDVLQTYTGGNGGQISLIVENCTFINESFSFNYQDTVDAVFRDCTFDNVVTNNSVIRFACRQADAKLTVQGCTFDVVSHYGNDIVIDGTYEATFDIQNNTATMQSDGTNTYFLSGTSRGTSDNPNVTYQNNICTGFRYASGWTR
;
A
#
# COMPACT_ATOMS: atom_id res chain seq x y z
N ARG A 1 8.48 52.62 11.37
CA ARG A 1 8.35 51.96 10.04
C ARG A 1 9.70 51.88 9.34
N ALA A 2 10.30 53.01 8.95
CA ALA A 2 11.60 53.03 8.27
C ALA A 2 12.67 52.26 9.07
N ASP A 3 12.72 52.46 10.39
CA ASP A 3 13.69 51.75 11.24
C ASP A 3 13.44 50.24 11.33
N ALA A 4 12.17 49.81 11.34
CA ALA A 4 11.81 48.39 11.37
C ALA A 4 12.08 47.69 10.03
N ILE A 5 11.81 48.38 8.91
CA ILE A 5 12.15 47.92 7.56
C ILE A 5 13.67 47.86 7.38
N ALA A 6 14.40 48.86 7.88
CA ALA A 6 15.86 48.89 7.83
C ALA A 6 16.49 47.79 8.71
N ALA A 7 15.90 47.46 9.85
CA ALA A 7 16.39 46.42 10.76
C ALA A 7 16.32 45.01 10.15
N VAL A 8 15.35 44.74 9.27
CA VAL A 8 15.23 43.45 8.56
C VAL A 8 16.00 43.41 7.23
N GLY A 9 16.64 44.52 6.85
CA GLY A 9 17.49 44.61 5.65
C GLY A 9 16.70 44.62 4.35
N ASN A 10 16.40 43.43 3.80
CA ASN A 10 15.77 43.23 2.50
C ASN A 10 14.40 42.53 2.65
N PRO A 11 13.36 43.23 3.15
CA PRO A 11 12.05 42.60 3.29
C PRO A 11 11.44 42.29 1.93
N VAL A 12 10.82 41.11 1.82
CA VAL A 12 10.01 40.69 0.67
C VAL A 12 8.54 40.64 1.05
N ALA A 13 7.67 40.60 0.04
CA ALA A 13 6.24 40.45 0.27
C ALA A 13 5.93 39.06 0.84
N LEU A 14 5.10 39.00 1.88
CA LEU A 14 4.81 37.78 2.64
C LEU A 14 4.23 36.65 1.76
N ASP A 15 3.42 37.00 0.76
CA ASP A 15 2.79 36.07 -0.19
C ASP A 15 3.78 35.41 -1.16
N THR A 16 5.01 35.90 -1.21
CA THR A 16 6.08 35.38 -2.08
C THR A 16 7.27 34.82 -1.30
N TYR A 17 7.26 34.89 0.03
CA TYR A 17 8.37 34.39 0.83
C TYR A 17 8.36 32.86 0.85
N THR A 18 9.45 32.26 0.40
CA THR A 18 9.72 30.82 0.55
C THR A 18 11.20 30.66 0.86
N GLN A 19 11.51 29.89 1.90
CA GLN A 19 12.86 29.55 2.31
C GLN A 19 12.98 28.03 2.30
N ALA A 20 13.89 27.51 1.48
CA ALA A 20 14.29 26.11 1.51
C ALA A 20 15.65 26.01 2.22
N GLY A 21 15.78 25.03 3.11
CA GLY A 21 17.01 24.82 3.89
C GLY A 21 16.97 23.49 4.64
N ASN A 22 18.12 23.12 5.20
CA ASN A 22 18.27 21.93 6.03
C ASN A 22 18.54 22.38 7.47
N LEU A 23 17.83 21.79 8.44
CA LEU A 23 18.06 22.05 9.86
C LEU A 23 19.17 21.14 10.36
N LEU A 24 20.42 21.58 10.20
CA LEU A 24 21.58 20.80 10.64
C LEU A 24 21.78 20.87 12.16
N ALA A 25 22.16 19.74 12.76
CA ALA A 25 22.47 19.69 14.19
C ALA A 25 23.58 20.69 14.58
N GLY A 26 23.32 21.53 15.57
CA GLY A 26 24.26 22.56 16.04
C GLY A 26 24.42 23.76 15.12
N ALA A 27 23.64 23.85 14.03
CA ALA A 27 23.56 25.06 13.24
C ALA A 27 22.92 26.20 14.04
N ASP A 28 23.31 27.43 13.70
CA ASP A 28 22.66 28.61 14.26
C ASP A 28 21.18 28.62 13.86
N PRO A 29 20.25 28.90 14.81
CA PRO A 29 18.83 28.92 14.51
C PRO A 29 18.51 29.96 13.43
N GLU A 30 17.73 29.57 12.43
CA GLU A 30 17.21 30.48 11.43
C GLU A 30 16.03 31.28 12.00
N TYR A 31 16.13 32.60 11.98
CA TYR A 31 15.09 33.50 12.46
C TYR A 31 14.33 34.14 11.31
N LEU A 32 13.01 34.02 11.33
CA LEU A 32 12.12 34.78 10.45
C LEU A 32 11.61 36.04 11.16
N ALA A 33 11.82 37.21 10.54
CA ALA A 33 11.31 38.48 11.04
C ALA A 33 10.15 38.97 10.18
N LEU A 34 8.97 39.18 10.78
CA LEU A 34 7.80 39.76 10.11
C LEU A 34 7.60 41.21 10.52
N VAL A 35 7.54 42.11 9.53
CA VAL A 35 7.26 43.54 9.76
C VAL A 35 5.85 43.88 9.27
N VAL A 36 4.95 44.15 10.21
CA VAL A 36 3.58 44.62 9.91
C VAL A 36 3.49 46.12 10.16
N TYR A 37 3.03 46.88 9.18
CA TYR A 37 2.84 48.33 9.31
C TYR A 37 1.64 48.83 8.51
N MET A 38 1.06 49.95 8.94
CA MET A 38 0.02 50.65 8.20
C MET A 38 0.67 51.49 7.06
N PRO A 39 0.23 51.37 5.80
CA PRO A 39 0.80 52.16 4.71
C PRO A 39 0.54 53.67 4.87
N GLU A 40 1.50 54.50 4.49
CA GLU A 40 1.42 55.97 4.60
C GLU A 40 0.40 56.59 3.62
N THR A 41 0.00 55.83 2.59
CA THR A 41 -1.02 56.22 1.62
C THR A 41 -2.44 56.06 2.16
N VAL A 42 -2.59 55.50 3.36
CA VAL A 42 -3.88 55.23 3.98
C VAL A 42 -4.12 56.28 5.06
N GLY A 43 -5.19 57.06 4.89
CA GLY A 43 -5.58 58.11 5.83
C GLY A 43 -6.27 57.60 7.10
N ASN A 44 -6.68 58.53 7.96
CA ASN A 44 -7.37 58.24 9.22
C ASN A 44 -8.72 57.52 9.03
N GLU A 45 -9.23 57.44 7.81
CA GLU A 45 -10.42 56.70 7.42
C GLU A 45 -10.27 55.18 7.60
N ALA A 46 -9.04 54.65 7.55
CA ALA A 46 -8.77 53.24 7.83
C ALA A 46 -8.46 52.96 9.31
N ASN A 47 -8.41 53.98 10.15
CA ASN A 47 -8.32 53.77 11.58
C ASN A 47 -9.63 53.19 12.07
N TYR A 48 -9.49 52.13 12.85
CA TYR A 48 -10.60 51.42 13.44
C TYR A 48 -11.46 52.33 14.35
N ARG A 49 -12.79 52.30 14.17
CA ARG A 49 -13.76 53.20 14.83
C ARG A 49 -14.97 52.48 15.46
N GLY A 50 -14.91 51.15 15.67
CA GLY A 50 -16.00 50.33 16.21
C GLY A 50 -15.79 49.84 17.66
N GLN A 51 -16.56 48.82 18.09
CA GLN A 51 -16.35 48.11 19.37
C GLN A 51 -15.50 46.82 19.30
N THR A 52 -15.55 46.05 18.21
CA THR A 52 -14.68 44.87 17.93
C THR A 52 -13.32 45.20 17.29
N ALA A 53 -12.21 45.11 18.05
CA ALA A 53 -10.86 45.42 17.56
C ALA A 53 -10.45 44.60 16.30
N PRO A 54 -9.67 45.20 15.36
CA PRO A 54 -9.17 44.49 14.20
C PRO A 54 -8.17 43.41 14.62
N LYS A 55 -8.31 42.23 14.01
CA LYS A 55 -7.46 41.06 14.25
C LYS A 55 -6.72 40.71 12.96
N ILE A 56 -5.45 40.36 13.07
CA ILE A 56 -4.67 39.74 12.00
C ILE A 56 -4.43 38.29 12.41
N GLU A 57 -4.82 37.35 11.56
CA GLU A 57 -4.52 35.93 11.72
C GLU A 57 -3.41 35.56 10.75
N LEU A 58 -2.35 34.95 11.27
CA LEU A 58 -1.17 34.54 10.50
C LEU A 58 -0.98 33.05 10.70
N GLY A 59 -0.75 32.33 9.61
CA GLY A 59 -0.38 30.92 9.61
C GLY A 59 1.01 30.75 8.99
N VAL A 60 1.81 29.87 9.58
CA VAL A 60 3.06 29.37 8.96
C VAL A 60 2.77 27.95 8.52
N ASN A 61 2.98 27.67 7.24
CA ASN A 61 2.99 26.30 6.74
C ASN A 61 4.45 25.83 6.67
N LEU A 62 4.81 24.91 7.56
CA LEU A 62 6.13 24.29 7.55
C LEU A 62 5.99 22.91 6.92
N VAL A 63 6.64 22.73 5.78
CA VAL A 63 6.81 21.42 5.14
C VAL A 63 8.25 21.01 5.39
N ALA A 64 8.46 19.98 6.18
CA ALA A 64 9.78 19.45 6.53
C ALA A 64 9.86 17.97 6.17
N THR A 65 10.98 17.58 5.58
CA THR A 65 11.40 16.19 5.38
C THR A 65 12.54 15.90 6.35
N GLN A 66 12.47 14.79 7.09
CA GLN A 66 13.52 14.41 8.07
C GLN A 66 14.85 14.10 7.36
N ASP A 67 15.97 14.48 7.98
CA ASP A 67 17.31 14.12 7.51
C ASP A 67 17.79 12.84 8.21
N THR A 68 18.74 12.13 7.62
CA THR A 68 19.19 10.78 8.05
C THR A 68 20.10 10.78 9.29
N VAL A 69 20.30 11.95 9.92
CA VAL A 69 21.17 12.14 11.08
C VAL A 69 20.60 13.25 12.00
N GLU A 70 19.58 12.93 12.77
CA GLU A 70 18.95 13.76 13.79
C GLU A 70 19.31 13.30 15.23
N SER A 71 19.53 14.30 16.08
CA SER A 71 19.70 14.13 17.53
C SER A 71 18.64 14.98 18.20
N ASP A 72 17.87 14.39 19.11
CA ASP A 72 16.94 15.12 19.95
C ASP A 72 17.48 15.24 21.39
N SER A 73 16.66 15.80 22.29
CA SER A 73 17.02 15.96 23.70
C SER A 73 16.98 14.66 24.52
N PHE A 74 16.55 13.55 23.93
CA PHE A 74 16.42 12.25 24.58
C PHE A 74 17.65 11.37 24.30
N ASP A 75 18.07 11.19 23.03
CA ASP A 75 19.36 10.58 22.65
C ASP A 75 19.75 10.77 21.16
N ASN A 76 20.83 10.11 20.73
CA ASN A 76 21.32 10.03 19.35
C ASN A 76 21.06 8.66 18.70
N GLN A 77 20.14 7.87 19.26
CA GLN A 77 19.85 6.51 18.80
C GLN A 77 18.68 6.47 17.81
N TYR A 78 18.07 7.62 17.52
CA TYR A 78 17.00 7.73 16.53
C TYR A 78 17.40 7.14 15.16
N ASP A 79 18.68 7.30 14.77
CA ASP A 79 19.18 6.89 13.45
C ASP A 79 20.15 5.70 13.43
N VAL A 80 20.39 5.03 14.56
CA VAL A 80 21.35 3.91 14.56
C VAL A 80 20.79 2.70 13.75
N SER A 81 19.49 2.70 13.47
CA SER A 81 18.82 1.80 12.52
C SER A 81 18.52 2.43 11.15
N ALA A 82 18.91 3.67 10.88
CA ALA A 82 18.44 4.42 9.71
C ALA A 82 19.00 3.89 8.39
N ALA A 83 20.26 3.47 8.31
CA ALA A 83 20.85 2.98 7.05
C ALA A 83 20.88 1.45 6.96
N ILE A 84 19.75 0.81 6.67
CA ILE A 84 19.71 -0.64 6.45
C ILE A 84 20.25 -0.95 5.05
N THR A 85 21.50 -1.41 4.98
CA THR A 85 22.20 -1.78 3.74
C THR A 85 22.61 -3.25 3.68
N THR A 86 22.24 -4.06 4.68
CA THR A 86 22.64 -5.48 4.76
C THR A 86 21.49 -6.36 5.21
N GLU A 87 21.49 -7.61 4.76
CA GLU A 87 20.53 -8.64 5.16
C GLU A 87 20.42 -8.78 6.68
N SER A 88 21.55 -8.88 7.40
CA SER A 88 21.57 -9.05 8.85
C SER A 88 20.91 -7.87 9.56
N ALA A 89 21.21 -6.64 9.14
CA ALA A 89 20.62 -5.44 9.74
C ALA A 89 19.11 -5.38 9.49
N LEU A 90 18.66 -5.73 8.27
CA LEU A 90 17.23 -5.78 7.95
C LEU A 90 16.52 -6.84 8.78
N LYS A 91 17.08 -8.04 8.90
CA LYS A 91 16.50 -9.13 9.69
C LYS A 91 16.37 -8.72 11.17
N ASP A 92 17.43 -8.18 11.76
CA ASP A 92 17.40 -7.70 13.14
C ASP A 92 16.34 -6.58 13.32
N ALA A 93 16.19 -5.69 12.35
CA ALA A 93 15.20 -4.61 12.40
C ALA A 93 13.76 -5.15 12.30
N LEU A 94 13.50 -6.10 11.39
CA LEU A 94 12.19 -6.74 11.22
C LEU A 94 11.76 -7.51 12.49
N GLU A 95 12.70 -8.19 13.17
CA GLU A 95 12.43 -8.89 14.44
C GLU A 95 12.22 -7.93 15.63
N ASN A 96 12.82 -6.74 15.57
CA ASN A 96 12.70 -5.73 16.63
C ASN A 96 11.47 -4.84 16.49
N GLY A 97 10.92 -4.69 15.28
CA GLY A 97 9.80 -3.79 15.01
C GLY A 97 10.24 -2.34 14.81
N GLY A 98 9.29 -1.49 14.47
CA GLY A 98 9.51 -0.04 14.26
C GLY A 98 9.68 0.34 12.80
N SER A 99 10.29 1.50 12.56
CA SER A 99 10.47 2.08 11.24
C SER A 99 11.82 1.69 10.65
N ILE A 100 11.81 1.24 9.40
CA ILE A 100 12.92 0.65 8.67
C ILE A 100 12.99 1.35 7.33
N MET A 101 14.16 1.84 6.94
CA MET A 101 14.39 2.41 5.61
C MET A 101 15.57 1.69 4.96
N LEU A 102 15.40 1.24 3.71
CA LEU A 102 16.48 0.64 2.96
C LEU A 102 17.37 1.70 2.31
N PHE A 103 18.67 1.42 2.28
CA PHE A 103 19.67 2.27 1.62
C PHE A 103 20.47 1.53 0.54
N ASP A 104 20.20 0.25 0.37
CA ASP A 104 20.74 -0.59 -0.70
C ASP A 104 19.72 -1.68 -1.03
N ASN A 105 19.94 -2.37 -2.15
CA ASN A 105 19.21 -3.58 -2.47
C ASN A 105 19.60 -4.69 -1.48
N ILE A 106 18.61 -5.44 -1.00
CA ILE A 106 18.81 -6.50 -0.02
C ILE A 106 18.14 -7.79 -0.50
N VAL A 107 18.82 -8.90 -0.25
CA VAL A 107 18.28 -10.25 -0.43
C VAL A 107 18.14 -10.89 0.95
N LEU A 108 16.91 -11.20 1.35
CA LEU A 108 16.62 -12.03 2.52
C LEU A 108 16.62 -13.50 2.07
N THR A 109 17.64 -14.25 2.47
CA THR A 109 17.86 -15.64 2.07
C THR A 109 17.15 -16.67 2.97
N GLN A 110 16.44 -16.18 3.98
CA GLN A 110 15.76 -16.98 4.98
C GLN A 110 14.41 -16.34 5.29
N ASP A 111 13.46 -17.19 5.70
CA ASP A 111 12.20 -16.76 6.27
C ASP A 111 12.42 -15.78 7.45
N VAL A 112 11.60 -14.73 7.47
CA VAL A 112 11.54 -13.76 8.57
C VAL A 112 10.14 -13.77 9.15
N ASN A 113 10.07 -13.87 10.49
CA ASN A 113 8.82 -13.85 11.23
C ASN A 113 8.58 -12.46 11.85
N ILE A 114 7.54 -11.78 11.38
CA ILE A 114 7.11 -10.45 11.83
C ILE A 114 6.09 -10.63 12.96
N THR A 115 6.58 -10.51 14.19
CA THR A 115 5.78 -10.62 15.43
C THR A 115 5.49 -9.27 16.09
N LYS A 116 6.07 -8.19 15.56
CA LYS A 116 5.91 -6.82 16.02
C LYS A 116 5.60 -5.93 14.83
N ASP A 117 4.99 -4.78 15.10
CA ASP A 117 4.65 -3.83 14.06
C ASP A 117 5.92 -3.30 13.36
N VAL A 118 5.92 -3.36 12.04
CA VAL A 118 7.01 -2.85 11.18
C VAL A 118 6.47 -1.90 10.12
N THR A 119 7.23 -0.87 9.82
CA THR A 119 7.02 0.02 8.67
C THR A 119 8.31 0.06 7.87
N VAL A 120 8.27 -0.46 6.65
CA VAL A 120 9.43 -0.57 5.77
C VAL A 120 9.26 0.37 4.58
N ASP A 121 10.13 1.38 4.50
CA ASP A 121 10.34 2.17 3.31
C ASP A 121 11.48 1.53 2.50
N LEU A 122 11.16 0.99 1.32
CA LEU A 122 12.15 0.40 0.43
C LEU A 122 13.02 1.48 -0.23
N ASN A 123 12.62 2.77 -0.16
CA ASN A 123 13.39 3.93 -0.60
C ASN A 123 13.91 3.80 -2.04
N GLY A 124 13.07 3.26 -2.92
CA GLY A 124 13.38 2.98 -4.33
C GLY A 124 14.27 1.75 -4.56
N ASN A 125 14.70 1.04 -3.51
CA ASN A 125 15.53 -0.15 -3.62
C ASN A 125 14.69 -1.42 -3.85
N THR A 126 15.40 -2.49 -4.18
CA THR A 126 14.87 -3.84 -4.34
C THR A 126 15.09 -4.66 -3.08
N LEU A 127 14.02 -5.27 -2.59
CA LEU A 127 14.04 -6.29 -1.54
C LEU A 127 13.66 -7.63 -2.16
N SER A 128 14.63 -8.54 -2.32
CA SER A 128 14.34 -9.94 -2.66
C SER A 128 14.04 -10.70 -1.39
N ILE A 129 12.93 -11.44 -1.36
CA ILE A 129 12.49 -12.19 -0.18
C ILE A 129 12.43 -13.68 -0.46
N ASP A 130 12.80 -14.47 0.55
CA ASP A 130 12.25 -15.80 0.73
C ASP A 130 10.83 -15.67 1.30
N THR A 131 10.56 -15.98 2.56
CA THR A 131 9.22 -15.74 3.15
C THR A 131 9.21 -14.60 4.17
N LEU A 132 8.18 -13.76 4.11
CA LEU A 132 7.79 -12.87 5.20
C LEU A 132 6.51 -13.41 5.85
N GLU A 133 6.65 -14.02 7.03
CA GLU A 133 5.52 -14.51 7.81
C GLU A 133 5.04 -13.41 8.75
N LEU A 134 3.80 -12.95 8.58
CA LEU A 134 3.15 -12.03 9.52
C LEU A 134 2.41 -12.84 10.59
N ASN A 135 3.04 -12.95 11.77
CA ASN A 135 2.56 -13.73 12.90
C ASN A 135 2.36 -12.82 14.12
N ALA A 136 1.26 -12.07 14.09
CA ALA A 136 0.81 -11.06 15.08
C ALA A 136 1.30 -9.62 14.88
N GLY A 137 2.38 -9.36 14.15
CA GLY A 137 2.82 -8.00 13.82
C GLY A 137 2.07 -7.43 12.62
N ASN A 138 1.71 -6.14 12.67
CA ASN A 138 1.29 -5.41 11.47
C ASN A 138 2.51 -5.09 10.60
N ALA A 139 2.33 -5.02 9.28
CA ALA A 139 3.41 -4.63 8.39
C ALA A 139 2.94 -3.58 7.38
N THR A 140 3.83 -2.63 7.09
CA THR A 140 3.65 -1.65 6.01
C THR A 140 4.87 -1.68 5.11
N PHE A 141 4.69 -1.77 3.80
CA PHE A 141 5.77 -1.70 2.80
C PHE A 141 5.48 -0.56 1.82
N THR A 142 6.48 0.30 1.58
CA THR A 142 6.33 1.46 0.69
C THR A 142 7.52 1.65 -0.24
N ASN A 143 7.28 2.31 -1.38
CA ASN A 143 8.30 2.93 -2.25
C ASN A 143 9.44 2.01 -2.71
N GLY A 144 9.19 1.04 -3.60
CA GLY A 144 10.31 0.27 -4.16
C GLY A 144 9.89 -0.97 -4.91
N THR A 145 10.79 -1.96 -4.96
CA THR A 145 10.54 -3.24 -5.63
C THR A 145 10.68 -4.39 -4.65
N ILE A 146 9.72 -5.32 -4.64
CA ILE A 146 9.84 -6.62 -3.98
C ILE A 146 9.99 -7.68 -5.05
N VAL A 147 11.02 -8.52 -4.92
CA VAL A 147 11.32 -9.60 -5.85
C VAL A 147 11.12 -10.95 -5.15
N THR A 148 10.51 -11.88 -5.87
CA THR A 148 10.27 -13.26 -5.43
C THR A 148 10.96 -14.21 -6.42
N GLU A 149 11.76 -15.17 -5.93
CA GLU A 149 12.48 -16.17 -6.76
C GLU A 149 11.71 -17.51 -6.89
N ASP A 150 10.75 -17.73 -6.01
CA ASP A 150 9.72 -18.77 -6.09
C ASP A 150 8.40 -18.20 -5.55
N ASN A 151 7.30 -18.90 -5.80
CA ASN A 151 6.05 -18.18 -6.02
C ASN A 151 4.99 -18.51 -4.95
N PHE A 152 5.26 -19.45 -4.02
CA PHE A 152 4.25 -19.88 -3.06
C PHE A 152 4.51 -19.28 -1.67
N ASP A 153 3.52 -18.57 -1.13
CA ASP A 153 3.48 -18.07 0.25
C ASP A 153 4.60 -17.08 0.60
N LYS A 154 5.02 -16.22 -0.34
CA LYS A 154 6.13 -15.27 -0.08
C LYS A 154 5.79 -14.21 0.96
N ILE A 155 4.55 -13.77 0.99
CA ILE A 155 3.97 -13.04 2.10
C ILE A 155 2.88 -13.93 2.71
N ASP A 156 3.15 -14.43 3.89
CA ASP A 156 2.32 -15.43 4.56
C ASP A 156 1.69 -14.85 5.82
N ILE A 157 0.37 -14.62 5.80
CA ILE A 157 -0.37 -14.06 6.93
C ILE A 157 -0.96 -15.21 7.75
N ARG A 158 -0.25 -15.59 8.82
CA ARG A 158 -0.65 -16.67 9.74
C ARG A 158 -0.73 -16.17 11.18
N PRO A 159 -1.59 -15.19 11.49
CA PRO A 159 -1.77 -14.77 12.86
C PRO A 159 -2.32 -15.93 13.69
N GLY A 160 -1.79 -16.08 14.91
CA GLY A 160 -2.39 -16.96 15.91
C GLY A 160 -3.88 -16.68 16.13
N ALA A 161 -4.53 -17.56 16.88
CA ALA A 161 -5.98 -17.49 17.06
C ALA A 161 -6.46 -16.14 17.62
N ASP A 162 -7.51 -15.57 17.02
CA ASP A 162 -8.14 -14.29 17.36
C ASP A 162 -7.19 -13.06 17.33
N VAL A 163 -6.02 -13.17 16.67
CA VAL A 163 -5.09 -12.04 16.52
C VAL A 163 -5.36 -11.29 15.21
N PRO A 164 -5.76 -10.01 15.26
CA PRO A 164 -5.90 -9.22 14.04
C PRO A 164 -4.54 -8.81 13.50
N VAL A 165 -4.39 -8.81 12.18
CA VAL A 165 -3.17 -8.36 11.48
C VAL A 165 -3.56 -7.47 10.31
N THR A 166 -2.84 -6.37 10.16
CA THR A 166 -2.93 -5.47 9.01
C THR A 166 -1.66 -5.53 8.19
N LEU A 167 -1.80 -5.74 6.88
CA LEU A 167 -0.75 -5.55 5.90
C LEU A 167 -1.13 -4.38 4.99
N GLN A 168 -0.29 -3.35 4.95
CA GLN A 168 -0.43 -2.22 4.04
C GLN A 168 0.72 -2.19 3.04
N ILE A 169 0.41 -1.95 1.78
CA ILE A 169 1.41 -1.91 0.71
C ILE A 169 1.06 -0.76 -0.22
N SER A 170 1.95 0.22 -0.37
CA SER A 170 1.72 1.35 -1.27
C SER A 170 2.94 1.69 -2.11
N ASP A 171 2.74 2.03 -3.38
CA ASP A 171 3.84 2.45 -4.27
C ASP A 171 4.95 1.39 -4.41
N VAL A 172 4.57 0.10 -4.34
CA VAL A 172 5.48 -1.04 -4.47
C VAL A 172 5.25 -1.77 -5.79
N LYS A 173 6.35 -2.15 -6.44
CA LYS A 173 6.37 -3.05 -7.57
C LYS A 173 6.75 -4.45 -7.12
N PHE A 174 5.88 -5.43 -7.30
CA PHE A 174 6.20 -6.84 -7.14
C PHE A 174 6.62 -7.43 -8.48
N VAL A 175 7.73 -8.16 -8.46
CA VAL A 175 8.26 -8.84 -9.65
C VAL A 175 8.53 -10.28 -9.30
N ASN A 176 7.78 -11.17 -9.94
CA ASN A 176 8.11 -12.56 -9.98
C ASN A 176 9.18 -12.82 -11.04
N GLU A 177 10.40 -13.17 -10.63
CA GLU A 177 11.50 -13.40 -11.57
C GLU A 177 11.41 -14.75 -12.30
N ARG A 178 10.52 -15.65 -11.86
CA ARG A 178 10.29 -16.92 -12.55
C ARG A 178 9.47 -16.66 -13.81
N ASP A 179 10.12 -16.80 -14.97
CA ASP A 179 9.43 -16.96 -16.25
C ASP A 179 8.66 -18.28 -16.21
N HIS A 180 7.34 -18.22 -16.00
CA HIS A 180 6.49 -19.41 -16.05
C HIS A 180 6.47 -20.06 -17.45
N GLY A 181 7.02 -19.40 -18.47
CA GLY A 181 6.98 -19.85 -19.84
C GLY A 181 5.54 -20.00 -20.34
N ASN A 182 5.39 -20.12 -21.65
CA ASN A 182 4.11 -20.52 -22.25
C ASN A 182 3.89 -22.04 -22.08
N ALA A 183 4.07 -22.55 -20.86
CA ALA A 183 4.09 -23.98 -20.56
C ALA A 183 2.66 -24.53 -20.51
N VAL A 184 2.12 -24.86 -21.68
CA VAL A 184 0.81 -25.50 -21.85
C VAL A 184 0.95 -27.02 -21.64
N GLY A 185 0.36 -27.56 -20.56
CA GLY A 185 0.31 -29.01 -20.34
C GLY A 185 -0.28 -29.48 -19.00
N SER A 186 -1.01 -30.60 -19.02
CA SER A 186 -1.72 -31.27 -17.90
C SER A 186 -0.84 -31.75 -16.72
N GLY A 187 0.42 -31.32 -16.64
CA GLY A 187 1.37 -31.72 -15.60
C GLY A 187 2.34 -30.62 -15.18
N VAL A 188 2.12 -29.38 -15.63
CA VAL A 188 2.78 -28.22 -15.03
C VAL A 188 1.99 -27.91 -13.76
N GLY A 189 2.67 -27.79 -12.61
CA GLY A 189 2.06 -27.29 -11.37
C GLY A 189 1.43 -25.90 -11.58
N ASN A 190 0.76 -25.36 -10.56
CA ASN A 190 0.10 -24.05 -10.62
C ASN A 190 0.94 -23.03 -11.42
N LEU A 191 0.34 -22.43 -12.46
CA LEU A 191 1.03 -21.51 -13.37
C LEU A 191 1.15 -20.09 -12.79
N THR A 192 0.39 -19.81 -11.73
CA THR A 192 0.73 -18.78 -10.74
C THR A 192 0.75 -19.45 -9.38
N ASP A 193 1.83 -19.26 -8.64
CA ASP A 193 1.76 -19.42 -7.20
C ASP A 193 1.58 -18.01 -6.61
N ASP A 194 0.82 -17.90 -5.52
CA ASP A 194 0.35 -16.61 -5.00
C ASP A 194 1.42 -15.91 -4.16
N VAL A 195 1.76 -14.65 -4.52
CA VAL A 195 2.71 -13.82 -3.77
C VAL A 195 2.28 -13.64 -2.32
N LEU A 196 0.98 -13.62 -2.09
CA LEU A 196 0.37 -13.48 -0.78
C LEU A 196 -0.62 -14.61 -0.54
N GLN A 197 -0.47 -15.23 0.63
CA GLN A 197 -1.44 -16.17 1.18
C GLN A 197 -1.88 -15.72 2.58
N THR A 198 -3.15 -15.98 2.89
CA THR A 198 -3.65 -15.96 4.28
C THR A 198 -3.90 -17.38 4.75
N TYR A 199 -3.52 -17.76 5.96
CA TYR A 199 -3.91 -19.05 6.54
C TYR A 199 -3.98 -18.98 8.08
N THR A 200 -5.20 -18.94 8.61
CA THR A 200 -5.43 -18.89 10.07
C THR A 200 -5.90 -20.21 10.69
N GLY A 201 -6.07 -21.24 9.86
CA GLY A 201 -6.64 -22.53 10.29
C GLY A 201 -8.07 -22.42 10.86
N GLY A 202 -8.79 -21.34 10.54
CA GLY A 202 -10.17 -21.08 10.97
C GLY A 202 -10.31 -20.55 12.39
N ASN A 203 -9.20 -20.17 13.04
CA ASN A 203 -9.21 -19.64 14.40
C ASN A 203 -8.69 -18.19 14.48
N GLY A 204 -8.30 -17.55 13.37
CA GLY A 204 -7.61 -16.24 13.41
C GLY A 204 -8.51 -15.03 13.63
N GLY A 205 -7.88 -13.90 13.97
CA GLY A 205 -8.54 -12.61 14.01
C GLY A 205 -8.74 -12.00 12.61
N GLN A 206 -9.37 -10.84 12.56
CA GLN A 206 -9.59 -10.09 11.32
C GLN A 206 -8.26 -9.79 10.62
N ILE A 207 -8.13 -10.22 9.36
CA ILE A 207 -7.04 -9.81 8.48
C ILE A 207 -7.49 -8.59 7.69
N SER A 208 -6.66 -7.55 7.66
CA SER A 208 -6.85 -6.35 6.85
C SER A 208 -5.71 -6.25 5.85
N LEU A 209 -6.02 -6.24 4.55
CA LEU A 209 -5.06 -6.06 3.48
C LEU A 209 -5.40 -4.79 2.71
N ILE A 210 -4.47 -3.84 2.65
CA ILE A 210 -4.64 -2.58 1.92
C ILE A 210 -3.49 -2.46 0.92
N VAL A 211 -3.80 -2.50 -0.37
CA VAL A 211 -2.84 -2.42 -1.47
C VAL A 211 -3.21 -1.25 -2.35
N GLU A 212 -2.35 -0.24 -2.44
CA GLU A 212 -2.63 1.00 -3.16
C GLU A 212 -1.49 1.37 -4.11
N ASN A 213 -1.83 1.78 -5.35
CA ASN A 213 -0.85 2.21 -6.35
C ASN A 213 0.33 1.21 -6.56
N CYS A 214 0.04 -0.09 -6.48
CA CYS A 214 1.06 -1.14 -6.64
C CYS A 214 1.04 -1.75 -8.04
N THR A 215 2.20 -2.23 -8.49
CA THR A 215 2.30 -2.98 -9.75
C THR A 215 2.73 -4.41 -9.46
N PHE A 216 2.01 -5.38 -10.01
CA PHE A 216 2.24 -6.81 -9.84
C PHE A 216 2.59 -7.40 -11.21
N ILE A 217 3.86 -7.75 -11.41
CA ILE A 217 4.31 -8.41 -12.64
C ILE A 217 4.33 -9.92 -12.39
N ASN A 218 3.45 -10.64 -13.09
CA ASN A 218 3.37 -12.10 -13.00
C ASN A 218 3.13 -12.62 -11.57
N GLU A 219 2.28 -11.93 -10.80
CA GLU A 219 1.91 -12.30 -9.44
C GLU A 219 0.39 -12.43 -9.27
N SER A 220 -0.05 -13.32 -8.39
CA SER A 220 -1.45 -13.48 -7.98
C SER A 220 -1.60 -13.48 -6.46
N PHE A 221 -2.85 -13.35 -6.00
CA PHE A 221 -3.22 -13.31 -4.59
C PHE A 221 -4.22 -14.42 -4.28
N SER A 222 -4.08 -15.07 -3.13
CA SER A 222 -5.03 -16.08 -2.69
C SER A 222 -5.38 -15.95 -1.21
N PHE A 223 -6.67 -15.95 -0.94
CA PHE A 223 -7.24 -15.85 0.40
C PHE A 223 -7.93 -17.14 0.75
N ASN A 224 -7.52 -17.79 1.84
CA ASN A 224 -8.05 -19.09 2.21
C ASN A 224 -9.49 -19.01 2.75
N TYR A 225 -10.17 -20.15 2.64
CA TYR A 225 -11.60 -20.30 2.93
C TYR A 225 -12.00 -20.12 4.39
N GLN A 226 -11.05 -20.19 5.31
CA GLN A 226 -11.27 -20.21 6.75
C GLN A 226 -11.10 -18.84 7.41
N ASP A 227 -10.47 -17.90 6.72
CA ASP A 227 -10.03 -16.62 7.29
C ASP A 227 -11.16 -15.60 7.25
N THR A 228 -11.07 -14.53 8.04
CA THR A 228 -11.93 -13.35 7.89
C THR A 228 -11.07 -12.22 7.36
N VAL A 229 -11.29 -11.84 6.09
CA VAL A 229 -10.41 -10.90 5.36
C VAL A 229 -11.20 -9.67 4.90
N ASP A 230 -10.66 -8.48 5.16
CA ASP A 230 -11.05 -7.23 4.50
C ASP A 230 -9.88 -6.81 3.59
N ALA A 231 -10.01 -7.03 2.29
CA ALA A 231 -8.99 -6.77 1.30
C ALA A 231 -9.38 -5.61 0.39
N VAL A 232 -8.46 -4.68 0.18
CA VAL A 232 -8.64 -3.49 -0.64
C VAL A 232 -7.49 -3.39 -1.64
N PHE A 233 -7.84 -3.29 -2.92
CA PHE A 233 -6.93 -2.97 -4.01
C PHE A 233 -7.39 -1.67 -4.66
N ARG A 234 -6.55 -0.64 -4.66
CA ARG A 234 -6.83 0.65 -5.33
C ARG A 234 -5.70 1.04 -6.27
N ASP A 235 -6.09 1.41 -7.49
CA ASP A 235 -5.16 1.92 -8.50
C ASP A 235 -3.98 0.97 -8.78
N CYS A 236 -4.19 -0.33 -8.61
CA CYS A 236 -3.17 -1.35 -8.82
C CYS A 236 -3.11 -1.81 -10.28
N THR A 237 -1.92 -2.17 -10.75
CA THR A 237 -1.71 -2.77 -12.07
C THR A 237 -1.25 -4.21 -11.94
N PHE A 238 -1.99 -5.14 -12.50
CA PHE A 238 -1.61 -6.54 -12.66
C PHE A 238 -1.18 -6.74 -14.10
N ASP A 239 0.12 -6.85 -14.32
CA ASP A 239 0.74 -6.85 -15.64
C ASP A 239 1.29 -8.24 -15.97
N ASN A 240 0.97 -8.72 -17.18
CA ASN A 240 1.43 -10.00 -17.71
C ASN A 240 1.24 -11.17 -16.74
N VAL A 241 0.07 -11.26 -16.09
CA VAL A 241 -0.22 -12.35 -15.15
C VAL A 241 -0.62 -13.61 -15.93
N VAL A 242 0.25 -14.62 -15.94
CA VAL A 242 0.01 -15.90 -16.63
C VAL A 242 -0.49 -16.92 -15.64
N THR A 243 -1.80 -17.17 -15.60
CA THR A 243 -2.41 -17.98 -14.52
C THR A 243 -3.30 -19.12 -15.01
N ASN A 244 -3.26 -20.25 -14.30
CA ASN A 244 -4.27 -21.31 -14.38
C ASN A 244 -5.31 -21.23 -13.24
N ASN A 245 -5.31 -20.13 -12.49
CA ASN A 245 -6.25 -19.79 -11.44
C ASN A 245 -6.67 -18.31 -11.57
N SER A 246 -7.05 -17.67 -10.47
CA SER A 246 -7.46 -16.27 -10.40
C SER A 246 -6.30 -15.36 -10.07
N VAL A 247 -6.26 -14.16 -10.67
CA VAL A 247 -5.31 -13.11 -10.28
C VAL A 247 -5.54 -12.70 -8.83
N ILE A 248 -6.80 -12.59 -8.40
CA ILE A 248 -7.21 -12.39 -7.02
C ILE A 248 -8.21 -13.51 -6.67
N ARG A 249 -7.74 -14.58 -6.04
CA ARG A 249 -8.59 -15.66 -5.58
C ARG A 249 -9.13 -15.37 -4.19
N PHE A 250 -10.33 -14.80 -4.11
CA PHE A 250 -11.00 -14.56 -2.83
C PHE A 250 -11.93 -15.73 -2.47
N ALA A 251 -11.41 -16.74 -1.77
CA ALA A 251 -12.15 -17.97 -1.42
C ALA A 251 -12.73 -17.98 0.01
N CYS A 252 -12.63 -16.86 0.72
CA CYS A 252 -13.06 -16.66 2.09
C CYS A 252 -14.56 -16.99 2.32
N ARG A 253 -14.89 -17.73 3.39
CA ARG A 253 -16.27 -18.20 3.70
C ARG A 253 -16.93 -17.56 4.93
N GLN A 254 -16.32 -16.54 5.54
CA GLN A 254 -16.81 -15.89 6.76
C GLN A 254 -17.76 -14.72 6.44
N ALA A 255 -18.76 -14.51 7.30
CA ALA A 255 -19.89 -13.57 7.09
C ALA A 255 -19.51 -12.08 7.01
N ASP A 256 -18.27 -11.71 7.31
CA ASP A 256 -17.80 -10.32 7.33
C ASP A 256 -16.67 -10.04 6.33
N ALA A 257 -16.39 -11.00 5.45
CA ALA A 257 -15.32 -10.84 4.47
C ALA A 257 -15.66 -9.78 3.43
N LYS A 258 -14.68 -8.95 3.09
CA LYS A 258 -14.85 -7.86 2.12
C LYS A 258 -13.72 -7.85 1.13
N LEU A 259 -14.07 -7.59 -0.12
CA LEU A 259 -13.12 -7.34 -1.17
C LEU A 259 -13.52 -6.09 -1.94
N THR A 260 -12.65 -5.09 -1.92
CA THR A 260 -12.77 -3.87 -2.72
C THR A 260 -11.68 -3.88 -3.79
N VAL A 261 -12.08 -3.72 -5.05
CA VAL A 261 -11.15 -3.60 -6.18
C VAL A 261 -11.57 -2.39 -7.00
N GLN A 262 -10.79 -1.31 -6.93
CA GLN A 262 -11.14 -0.03 -7.52
C GLN A 262 -10.00 0.57 -8.35
N GLY A 263 -10.31 1.00 -9.57
CA GLY A 263 -9.32 1.68 -10.42
C GLY A 263 -8.18 0.78 -10.90
N CYS A 264 -8.28 -0.54 -10.71
CA CYS A 264 -7.22 -1.47 -11.07
C CYS A 264 -7.20 -1.80 -12.56
N THR A 265 -6.01 -2.08 -13.08
CA THR A 265 -5.79 -2.59 -14.45
C THR A 265 -5.31 -4.03 -14.41
N PHE A 266 -5.87 -4.88 -15.27
CA PHE A 266 -5.54 -6.30 -15.36
C PHE A 266 -5.16 -6.65 -16.80
N ASP A 267 -3.93 -7.13 -17.02
CA ASP A 267 -3.49 -7.79 -18.24
C ASP A 267 -3.14 -9.25 -17.93
N VAL A 268 -3.98 -10.16 -18.43
CA VAL A 268 -4.02 -11.56 -17.96
C VAL A 268 -3.96 -12.53 -19.12
N VAL A 269 -3.10 -13.54 -18.99
CA VAL A 269 -3.10 -14.73 -19.84
C VAL A 269 -3.63 -15.90 -19.01
N SER A 270 -4.85 -16.34 -19.29
CA SER A 270 -5.49 -17.41 -18.51
C SER A 270 -5.51 -18.73 -19.27
N HIS A 271 -4.98 -19.77 -18.61
CA HIS A 271 -5.10 -21.16 -19.02
C HIS A 271 -6.25 -21.84 -18.26
N TYR A 272 -7.09 -22.65 -18.92
CA TYR A 272 -8.14 -23.53 -18.32
C TYR A 272 -9.47 -22.92 -17.82
N GLY A 273 -9.71 -21.62 -17.94
CA GLY A 273 -11.02 -21.02 -17.62
C GLY A 273 -11.19 -20.74 -16.13
N ASN A 274 -10.69 -19.57 -15.72
CA ASN A 274 -10.63 -19.13 -14.32
C ASN A 274 -11.36 -17.79 -14.12
N ASP A 275 -11.52 -17.40 -12.86
CA ASP A 275 -12.11 -16.12 -12.48
C ASP A 275 -11.02 -15.10 -12.16
N ILE A 276 -11.28 -13.79 -12.18
CA ILE A 276 -10.29 -12.81 -11.67
C ILE A 276 -10.46 -12.57 -10.15
N VAL A 277 -11.66 -12.78 -9.58
CA VAL A 277 -12.02 -12.21 -8.27
C VAL A 277 -12.61 -13.19 -7.23
N ILE A 278 -13.35 -14.25 -7.57
CA ILE A 278 -14.07 -15.06 -6.55
C ILE A 278 -14.01 -16.57 -6.84
N ASP A 279 -13.62 -17.36 -5.83
CA ASP A 279 -13.83 -18.82 -5.73
C ASP A 279 -14.41 -19.15 -4.33
N GLY A 280 -15.54 -18.52 -3.98
CA GLY A 280 -16.12 -18.58 -2.64
C GLY A 280 -17.64 -18.43 -2.59
N THR A 281 -18.26 -19.14 -1.65
CA THR A 281 -19.67 -19.05 -1.20
C THR A 281 -19.75 -18.23 0.08
N TYR A 282 -20.92 -17.67 0.44
CA TYR A 282 -21.26 -16.98 1.72
C TYR A 282 -21.22 -15.43 1.69
N GLU A 283 -21.70 -14.80 2.78
CA GLU A 283 -22.15 -13.39 2.95
C GLU A 283 -21.07 -12.29 2.74
N ALA A 284 -20.06 -12.53 1.92
CA ALA A 284 -19.04 -11.55 1.62
C ALA A 284 -19.60 -10.34 0.86
N THR A 285 -18.98 -9.19 1.06
CA THR A 285 -19.28 -7.96 0.31
C THR A 285 -18.18 -7.69 -0.72
N PHE A 286 -18.58 -7.53 -1.97
CA PHE A 286 -17.68 -7.22 -3.07
C PHE A 286 -17.98 -5.83 -3.61
N ASP A 287 -16.97 -4.99 -3.71
CA ASP A 287 -17.06 -3.67 -4.32
C ASP A 287 -16.04 -3.52 -5.45
N ILE A 288 -16.50 -3.74 -6.69
CA ILE A 288 -15.65 -3.85 -7.87
C ILE A 288 -15.98 -2.70 -8.83
N GLN A 289 -15.18 -1.64 -8.84
CA GLN A 289 -15.51 -0.43 -9.59
C GLN A 289 -14.36 0.14 -10.43
N ASN A 290 -14.69 0.73 -11.57
CA ASN A 290 -13.77 1.52 -12.39
C ASN A 290 -12.50 0.76 -12.84
N ASN A 291 -12.56 -0.57 -12.97
CA ASN A 291 -11.42 -1.38 -13.37
C ASN A 291 -11.35 -1.56 -14.89
N THR A 292 -10.14 -1.75 -15.42
CA THR A 292 -9.90 -2.12 -16.82
C THR A 292 -9.25 -3.49 -16.90
N ALA A 293 -9.75 -4.37 -17.76
CA ALA A 293 -9.20 -5.71 -17.92
C ALA A 293 -9.11 -6.14 -19.38
N THR A 294 -7.97 -6.71 -19.72
CA THR A 294 -7.70 -7.36 -21.00
C THR A 294 -7.26 -8.79 -20.74
N MET A 295 -7.75 -9.74 -21.53
CA MET A 295 -7.34 -11.12 -21.39
C MET A 295 -7.18 -11.85 -22.71
N GLN A 296 -6.17 -12.71 -22.71
CA GLN A 296 -6.01 -13.79 -23.67
C GLN A 296 -6.28 -15.11 -22.95
N SER A 297 -7.24 -15.91 -23.42
CA SER A 297 -7.53 -17.21 -22.81
C SER A 297 -7.66 -18.30 -23.85
N ASP A 298 -7.06 -19.45 -23.56
CA ASP A 298 -7.28 -20.71 -24.28
C ASP A 298 -8.43 -21.55 -23.68
N GLY A 299 -8.94 -21.13 -22.51
CA GLY A 299 -10.00 -21.78 -21.76
C GLY A 299 -11.39 -21.35 -22.21
N THR A 300 -12.39 -22.23 -22.02
CA THR A 300 -13.76 -21.97 -22.49
C THR A 300 -14.64 -21.18 -21.51
N ASN A 301 -14.22 -20.96 -20.25
CA ASN A 301 -15.05 -20.45 -19.15
C ASN A 301 -14.32 -19.44 -18.25
N THR A 302 -13.78 -18.37 -18.82
CA THR A 302 -13.02 -17.35 -18.06
C THR A 302 -13.86 -16.10 -17.82
N TYR A 303 -13.96 -15.66 -16.56
CA TYR A 303 -14.83 -14.54 -16.16
C TYR A 303 -14.08 -13.46 -15.39
N PHE A 304 -14.46 -12.20 -15.59
CA PHE A 304 -13.93 -11.10 -14.79
C PHE A 304 -14.42 -11.17 -13.33
N LEU A 305 -15.69 -11.56 -13.15
CA LEU A 305 -16.28 -11.87 -11.85
C LEU A 305 -17.23 -13.04 -12.07
N SER A 306 -17.09 -14.12 -11.29
CA SER A 306 -18.01 -15.25 -11.26
C SER A 306 -18.19 -15.70 -9.82
N GLY A 307 -19.41 -16.03 -9.40
CA GLY A 307 -19.67 -16.59 -8.09
C GLY A 307 -20.31 -17.97 -8.24
N THR A 308 -19.79 -18.98 -7.55
CA THR A 308 -20.48 -20.28 -7.46
C THR A 308 -21.26 -20.33 -6.15
N SER A 309 -22.60 -20.33 -6.22
CA SER A 309 -23.45 -20.57 -5.05
C SER A 309 -23.46 -22.06 -4.70
N ARG A 310 -22.38 -22.60 -4.14
CA ARG A 310 -22.37 -23.96 -3.59
C ARG A 310 -23.04 -23.99 -2.20
N GLY A 311 -24.38 -23.90 -2.17
CA GLY A 311 -25.16 -24.62 -1.16
C GLY A 311 -25.71 -23.88 0.07
N THR A 312 -25.77 -22.54 0.10
CA THR A 312 -26.56 -21.80 1.11
C THR A 312 -27.42 -20.71 0.49
N SER A 313 -28.46 -20.29 1.22
CA SER A 313 -29.60 -19.49 0.76
C SER A 313 -29.33 -18.02 0.47
N ASP A 314 -28.16 -17.49 0.84
CA ASP A 314 -27.89 -16.06 0.82
C ASP A 314 -26.73 -15.73 -0.13
N ASN A 315 -27.03 -14.90 -1.14
CA ASN A 315 -26.08 -14.48 -2.16
C ASN A 315 -25.17 -13.36 -1.62
N PRO A 316 -23.90 -13.28 -2.07
CA PRO A 316 -23.01 -12.20 -1.66
C PRO A 316 -23.54 -10.82 -2.07
N ASN A 317 -23.21 -9.79 -1.29
CA ASN A 317 -23.54 -8.41 -1.64
C ASN A 317 -22.51 -7.88 -2.63
N VAL A 318 -22.90 -7.72 -3.90
CA VAL A 318 -21.98 -7.28 -4.97
C VAL A 318 -22.37 -5.90 -5.49
N THR A 319 -21.44 -4.95 -5.41
CA THR A 319 -21.45 -3.69 -6.15
C THR A 319 -20.48 -3.80 -7.33
N TYR A 320 -20.98 -3.55 -8.54
CA TYR A 320 -20.19 -3.62 -9.76
C TYR A 320 -20.50 -2.43 -10.68
N GLN A 321 -19.54 -1.54 -10.92
CA GLN A 321 -19.77 -0.29 -11.65
C GLN A 321 -18.59 0.11 -12.55
N ASN A 322 -18.88 0.58 -13.77
CA ASN A 322 -17.90 1.20 -14.68
C ASN A 322 -16.65 0.37 -15.01
N ASN A 323 -16.73 -0.95 -14.97
CA ASN A 323 -15.62 -1.83 -15.35
C ASN A 323 -15.62 -2.06 -16.87
N ILE A 324 -14.44 -2.07 -17.48
CA ILE A 324 -14.22 -2.27 -18.91
C ILE A 324 -13.44 -3.57 -19.09
N CYS A 325 -14.03 -4.57 -19.76
CA CYS A 325 -13.40 -5.89 -19.92
C CYS A 325 -13.38 -6.32 -21.40
N THR A 326 -12.23 -6.80 -21.87
CA THR A 326 -12.07 -7.37 -23.23
C THR A 326 -11.51 -8.78 -23.18
N GLY A 327 -12.02 -9.68 -24.02
CA GLY A 327 -11.59 -11.10 -24.05
C GLY A 327 -12.26 -12.02 -23.01
N PHE A 328 -13.08 -11.49 -22.10
CA PHE A 328 -13.77 -12.25 -21.05
C PHE A 328 -15.19 -12.69 -21.44
N ARG A 329 -15.69 -13.76 -20.80
CA ARG A 329 -17.13 -13.91 -20.61
C ARG A 329 -17.56 -13.09 -19.40
N TYR A 330 -18.69 -12.42 -19.51
CA TYR A 330 -19.24 -11.63 -18.42
C TYR A 330 -20.25 -12.48 -17.65
N ALA A 331 -20.03 -12.72 -16.36
CA ALA A 331 -21.01 -13.37 -15.48
C ALA A 331 -21.56 -12.40 -14.44
N SER A 332 -22.44 -11.50 -14.86
CA SER A 332 -23.48 -10.97 -13.95
C SER A 332 -24.64 -11.96 -13.91
N GLY A 333 -24.46 -13.07 -13.19
CA GLY A 333 -25.40 -14.17 -13.12
C GLY A 333 -26.00 -14.36 -11.73
N TRP A 334 -26.67 -13.34 -11.18
CA TRP A 334 -27.54 -13.51 -10.01
C TRP A 334 -28.98 -13.18 -10.41
N THR A 335 -29.58 -13.99 -11.27
CA THR A 335 -31.03 -13.95 -11.46
C THR A 335 -31.71 -14.71 -10.35
N ARG A 336 -32.23 -13.95 -9.38
CA ARG A 336 -33.28 -14.25 -8.38
C ARG A 336 -33.18 -15.54 -7.57
#